data_AF-K9XZB5-F1
#
_entry.id   AF-K9XZB5-F1
#
_cell.length_a   1.000
_cell.length_b   1.000
_cell.length_c   1.000
_cell.angle_alpha   90.00
_cell.angle_beta   90.00
_cell.angle_gamma   90.00
#
_symmetry.space_group_name_H-M   'P 1'
#
loop_
_entity.id
_entity.type
_entity.pdbx_description
1 polymer ?
#
loop_
_entity_poly.entity_id
_entity_poly.type
_entity_poly.pdbx_seq_one_letter_code
_entity_poly.pdbx_strand_id
1 'polypeptide(L)'
;MLKTSKYIFGTVVSLSLMVITYSIVTKAESQNNWLKKATGNYQSFIWNAGTLTRGTTEFNLVARNELIGSYTMREKHSTVSGALSECQSIKIGLISCRWNDKYGTGNLTIVFSKDFSNFNGYWNLENSQQKFPWRGSRL
;
A
#
# COMPACT_ATOMS: atom_id res chain seq x y z
N MET A 1 -21.40 57.58 65.89
CA MET A 1 -21.30 57.66 64.42
C MET A 1 -21.30 56.22 63.88
N LEU A 2 -22.37 55.83 63.19
CA LEU A 2 -22.60 54.47 62.64
C LEU A 2 -21.76 54.22 61.38
N LYS A 3 -21.28 52.99 61.15
CA LYS A 3 -21.85 52.06 60.14
C LYS A 3 -21.09 50.72 60.05
N THR A 4 -21.90 49.68 59.90
CA THR A 4 -21.66 48.26 59.63
C THR A 4 -21.24 47.98 58.18
N SER A 5 -20.61 46.82 57.90
CA SER A 5 -20.90 45.92 56.75
C SER A 5 -19.96 44.70 56.79
N LYS A 6 -20.41 43.50 57.19
CA LYS A 6 -20.97 42.38 56.37
C LYS A 6 -19.98 41.69 55.41
N TYR A 7 -19.73 40.42 55.72
CA TYR A 7 -19.18 39.38 54.83
C TYR A 7 -20.14 39.09 53.68
N ILE A 8 -19.61 38.93 52.46
CA ILE A 8 -20.29 38.26 51.35
C ILE A 8 -19.30 37.29 50.70
N PHE A 9 -19.67 36.01 50.72
CA PHE A 9 -19.05 34.91 49.99
C PHE A 9 -19.10 35.19 48.47
N GLY A 10 -17.95 35.14 47.81
CA GLY A 10 -17.81 35.21 46.35
C GLY A 10 -17.21 33.92 45.82
N THR A 11 -17.96 33.24 44.97
CA THR A 11 -17.72 31.95 44.31
C THR A 11 -16.55 31.96 43.29
N VAL A 12 -15.72 30.92 43.40
CA VAL A 12 -15.00 30.10 42.38
C VAL A 12 -14.85 30.67 40.95
N VAL A 13 -13.60 30.73 40.45
CA VAL A 13 -13.26 30.19 39.13
C VAL A 13 -11.86 29.56 39.21
N SER A 14 -11.81 28.22 39.22
CA SER A 14 -10.59 27.45 38.97
C SER A 14 -10.22 27.61 37.50
N LEU A 15 -9.06 28.21 37.20
CA LEU A 15 -8.50 28.21 35.86
C LEU A 15 -7.91 26.82 35.57
N SER A 16 -8.74 25.92 35.06
CA SER A 16 -8.26 24.67 34.49
C SER A 16 -7.47 24.96 33.21
N LEU A 17 -6.20 24.55 33.20
CA LEU A 17 -5.35 24.52 32.01
C LEU A 17 -6.05 23.69 30.92
N MET A 18 -6.62 24.34 29.91
CA MET A 18 -7.04 23.66 28.70
C MET A 18 -5.79 23.49 27.82
N VAL A 19 -5.03 22.43 28.06
CA VAL A 19 -3.96 22.03 27.14
C VAL A 19 -4.63 21.57 25.87
N ILE A 20 -4.60 22.43 24.85
CA ILE A 20 -5.15 22.14 23.55
C ILE A 20 -4.24 21.10 22.89
N THR A 21 -4.65 19.83 22.94
CA THR A 21 -3.99 18.73 22.23
C THR A 21 -4.40 18.76 20.76
N TYR A 22 -3.87 19.73 19.99
CA TYR A 22 -4.00 19.70 18.53
C TYR A 22 -3.14 18.57 17.94
N SER A 23 -3.83 17.47 17.63
CA SER A 23 -3.68 16.61 16.45
C SER A 23 -2.26 16.19 16.05
N ILE A 24 -1.69 15.21 16.76
CA ILE A 24 -0.63 14.35 16.17
C ILE A 24 -1.29 13.14 15.51
N VAL A 25 -2.19 13.36 14.54
CA VAL A 25 -2.78 12.28 13.74
C VAL A 25 -2.82 12.72 12.28
N THR A 26 -1.68 12.72 11.61
CA THR A 26 -1.64 12.99 10.14
C THR A 26 -0.60 12.14 9.42
N LYS A 27 0.51 11.80 10.07
CA LYS A 27 1.63 11.13 9.38
C LYS A 27 1.38 9.64 9.09
N ALA A 28 0.74 8.93 10.01
CA ALA A 28 0.46 7.50 9.86
C ALA A 28 -0.71 7.23 8.87
N GLU A 29 -1.69 8.13 8.79
CA GLU A 29 -2.88 7.93 7.95
C GLU A 29 -2.59 8.15 6.46
N SER A 30 -1.72 9.10 6.15
CA SER A 30 -1.25 9.42 4.79
C SER A 30 -0.51 8.26 4.11
N GLN A 31 0.39 7.59 4.82
CA GLN A 31 1.14 6.45 4.27
C GLN A 31 0.26 5.21 4.05
N ASN A 32 -0.88 5.11 4.73
CA ASN A 32 -1.72 3.90 4.74
C ASN A 32 -2.88 3.95 3.73
N ASN A 33 -3.34 5.13 3.31
CA ASN A 33 -4.47 5.25 2.38
C ASN A 33 -4.09 4.75 0.96
N TRP A 34 -2.89 5.04 0.50
CA TRP A 34 -2.53 4.70 -0.89
C TRP A 34 -2.40 3.19 -1.11
N LEU A 35 -1.99 2.41 -0.11
CA LEU A 35 -1.95 0.95 -0.22
C LEU A 35 -3.34 0.36 -0.45
N LYS A 36 -4.37 0.92 0.20
CA LYS A 36 -5.78 0.57 -0.08
C LYS A 36 -6.14 0.88 -1.52
N LYS A 37 -5.70 2.01 -2.08
CA LYS A 37 -5.91 2.35 -3.49
C LYS A 37 -5.19 1.40 -4.44
N ALA A 38 -4.04 0.88 -4.06
CA ALA A 38 -3.29 -0.09 -4.86
C ALA A 38 -3.98 -1.47 -4.93
N THR A 39 -4.85 -1.82 -3.96
CA THR A 39 -5.59 -3.09 -3.98
C THR A 39 -6.53 -3.23 -5.17
N GLY A 40 -6.90 -4.47 -5.47
CA GLY A 40 -7.83 -4.84 -6.54
C GLY A 40 -7.18 -5.64 -7.66
N ASN A 41 -7.96 -5.86 -8.72
CA ASN A 41 -7.59 -6.69 -9.85
C ASN A 41 -7.10 -5.85 -11.03
N TYR A 42 -6.07 -6.34 -11.71
CA TYR A 42 -5.46 -5.72 -12.87
C TYR A 42 -5.32 -6.75 -14.00
N GLN A 43 -5.80 -6.40 -15.20
CA GLN A 43 -5.41 -7.10 -16.42
C GLN A 43 -3.92 -6.82 -16.66
N SER A 44 -3.11 -7.87 -16.67
CA SER A 44 -1.67 -7.75 -16.75
C SER A 44 -1.08 -8.35 -18.02
N PHE A 45 0.09 -7.85 -18.39
CA PHE A 45 0.95 -8.39 -19.43
C PHE A 45 2.32 -8.64 -18.81
N ILE A 46 2.70 -9.91 -18.75
CA ILE A 46 3.89 -10.41 -18.05
C ILE A 46 4.82 -11.01 -19.08
N TRP A 47 6.08 -10.61 -19.08
CA TRP A 47 7.08 -11.22 -19.95
C TRP A 47 7.32 -12.68 -19.56
N ASN A 48 7.19 -13.59 -20.52
CA ASN A 48 7.47 -15.01 -20.37
C ASN A 48 7.91 -15.59 -21.72
N ALA A 49 8.96 -16.41 -21.70
CA ALA A 49 9.48 -17.12 -22.88
C ALA A 49 9.64 -16.24 -24.15
N GLY A 50 10.10 -14.99 -24.00
CA GLY A 50 10.38 -14.09 -25.11
C GLY A 50 9.22 -13.22 -25.58
N THR A 51 8.04 -13.30 -24.93
CA THR A 51 6.86 -12.49 -25.29
C THR A 51 6.12 -11.95 -24.07
N LEU A 52 5.36 -10.86 -24.26
CA LEU A 52 4.42 -10.38 -23.25
C LEU A 52 3.14 -11.21 -23.33
N THR A 53 2.84 -11.93 -22.25
CA THR A 53 1.67 -12.77 -22.17
C THR A 53 0.61 -12.19 -21.26
N ARG A 54 -0.64 -12.29 -21.68
CA ARG A 54 -1.79 -11.79 -20.93
C ARG A 54 -2.03 -12.61 -19.67
N GLY A 55 -2.39 -11.94 -18.59
CA GLY A 55 -2.61 -12.52 -17.27
C GLY A 55 -3.42 -11.60 -16.36
N THR A 56 -3.56 -11.95 -15.09
CA THR A 56 -4.12 -11.06 -14.07
C THR A 56 -3.11 -10.84 -12.96
N THR A 57 -3.20 -9.70 -12.28
CA THR A 57 -2.49 -9.47 -11.02
C THR A 57 -3.49 -8.90 -10.04
N GLU A 58 -3.58 -9.50 -8.87
CA GLU A 58 -4.45 -9.08 -7.79
C GLU A 58 -3.60 -8.65 -6.61
N PHE A 59 -3.90 -7.48 -6.05
CA PHE A 59 -3.29 -7.00 -4.82
C PHE A 59 -4.33 -6.96 -3.70
N ASN A 60 -3.97 -7.53 -2.56
CA ASN A 60 -4.78 -7.57 -1.35
C ASN A 60 -4.00 -6.97 -0.18
N LEU A 61 -4.70 -6.27 0.71
CA LEU A 61 -4.10 -5.74 1.93
C LEU A 61 -4.40 -6.69 3.09
N VAL A 62 -3.36 -7.16 3.77
CA VAL A 62 -3.51 -7.97 4.99
C VAL A 62 -3.31 -7.11 6.23
N ALA A 63 -3.52 -7.71 7.41
CA ALA A 63 -3.27 -7.06 8.69
C ALA A 63 -1.86 -6.44 8.72
N ARG A 64 -1.70 -5.29 9.37
CA ARG A 64 -0.46 -4.50 9.44
C ARG A 64 -0.07 -3.73 8.16
N ASN A 65 -1.01 -3.52 7.24
CA ASN A 65 -0.81 -2.77 5.99
C ASN A 65 0.29 -3.34 5.09
N GLU A 66 0.39 -4.65 5.06
CA GLU A 66 1.23 -5.35 4.10
C GLU A 66 0.39 -5.70 2.88
N LEU A 67 0.91 -5.43 1.68
CA LEU A 67 0.31 -5.93 0.46
C LEU A 67 0.77 -7.37 0.24
N ILE A 68 -0.15 -8.22 -0.18
CA ILE A 68 0.15 -9.49 -0.82
C ILE A 68 -0.53 -9.50 -2.17
N GLY A 69 -0.22 -10.50 -2.98
CA GLY A 69 -0.92 -10.64 -4.24
C GLY A 69 -0.89 -12.02 -4.81
N SER A 70 -1.65 -12.17 -5.88
CA SER A 70 -1.63 -13.35 -6.74
C SER A 70 -1.52 -12.87 -8.18
N TYR A 71 -1.06 -13.76 -9.05
CA TYR A 71 -1.09 -13.48 -10.47
C TYR A 71 -1.37 -14.75 -11.26
N THR A 72 -1.88 -14.53 -12.46
CA THR A 72 -1.97 -15.58 -13.47
C THR A 72 -1.28 -15.12 -14.74
N MET A 73 -0.82 -16.08 -15.53
CA MET A 73 -0.27 -15.85 -16.86
C MET A 73 -0.74 -16.96 -17.78
N ARG A 74 -1.31 -16.58 -18.93
CA ARG A 74 -1.72 -17.58 -19.93
C ARG A 74 -0.48 -18.21 -20.56
N GLU A 75 -0.59 -19.47 -20.92
CA GLU A 75 0.35 -20.17 -21.78
C GLU A 75 -0.45 -20.83 -22.90
N LYS A 76 0.24 -21.43 -23.88
CA LYS A 76 -0.40 -22.02 -25.05
C LYS A 76 -1.50 -23.03 -24.71
N HIS A 77 -1.32 -23.80 -23.63
CA HIS A 77 -2.23 -24.89 -23.22
C HIS A 77 -2.56 -24.89 -21.72
N SER A 78 -2.13 -23.87 -20.98
CA SER A 78 -2.23 -23.84 -19.53
C SER A 78 -2.34 -22.41 -19.01
N THR A 79 -2.64 -22.29 -17.73
CA THR A 79 -2.45 -21.04 -16.97
C THR A 79 -1.41 -21.32 -15.90
N VAL A 80 -0.46 -20.41 -15.76
CA VAL A 80 0.46 -20.38 -14.62
C VAL A 80 -0.16 -19.50 -13.56
N SER A 81 -0.16 -19.99 -12.32
CA SER A 81 -0.54 -19.20 -11.16
C SER A 81 0.69 -18.99 -10.29
N GLY A 82 0.80 -17.81 -9.71
CA GLY A 82 1.85 -17.47 -8.77
C GLY A 82 1.38 -16.54 -7.66
N ALA A 83 2.22 -16.41 -6.65
CA ALA A 83 2.00 -15.57 -5.48
C ALA A 83 2.97 -14.39 -5.45
N LEU A 84 2.51 -13.29 -4.87
CA LEU A 84 3.33 -12.14 -4.49
C LEU A 84 3.34 -12.04 -2.97
N SER A 85 4.52 -12.11 -2.38
CA SER A 85 4.73 -12.08 -0.93
C SER A 85 5.81 -11.07 -0.56
N GLU A 86 5.98 -10.83 0.74
CA GLU A 86 7.04 -9.96 1.29
C GLU A 86 7.05 -8.57 0.63
N CYS A 87 5.86 -8.02 0.34
CA CYS A 87 5.79 -6.74 -0.35
C CYS A 87 6.13 -5.58 0.58
N GLN A 88 7.19 -4.86 0.24
CA GLN A 88 7.64 -3.68 0.93
C GLN A 88 7.22 -2.42 0.18
N SER A 89 6.55 -1.52 0.90
CA SER A 89 6.31 -0.15 0.44
C SER A 89 7.62 0.65 0.53
N ILE A 90 8.23 0.96 -0.61
CA ILE A 90 9.45 1.78 -0.67
C ILE A 90 9.11 3.27 -0.54
N LYS A 91 8.08 3.71 -1.27
CA LYS A 91 7.47 5.04 -1.19
C LYS A 91 6.07 4.97 -1.79
N ILE A 92 5.30 6.07 -1.69
CA ILE A 92 3.95 6.15 -2.26
C ILE A 92 3.96 5.73 -3.74
N GLY A 93 3.16 4.73 -4.07
CA GLY A 93 3.04 4.20 -5.43
C GLY A 93 4.20 3.32 -5.89
N LEU A 94 5.17 2.98 -5.04
CA LEU A 94 6.28 2.09 -5.36
C LEU A 94 6.38 0.95 -4.34
N ILE A 95 6.19 -0.27 -4.82
CA ILE A 95 6.37 -1.50 -4.03
C ILE A 95 7.46 -2.39 -4.61
N SER A 96 8.07 -3.19 -3.74
CA SER A 96 8.91 -4.32 -4.12
C SER A 96 8.36 -5.57 -3.44
N CYS A 97 8.08 -6.63 -4.19
CA CYS A 97 7.59 -7.92 -3.70
C CYS A 97 8.54 -9.04 -4.12
N ARG A 98 8.41 -10.20 -3.48
CA ARG A 98 8.87 -11.47 -4.04
C ARG A 98 7.75 -12.10 -4.87
N TRP A 99 8.07 -12.58 -6.06
CA TRP A 99 7.18 -13.43 -6.85
C TRP A 99 7.62 -14.89 -6.74
N ASN A 100 6.66 -15.81 -6.77
CA ASN A 100 6.92 -17.24 -6.85
C ASN A 100 5.85 -17.95 -7.69
N ASP A 101 6.28 -18.84 -8.57
CA ASP A 101 5.43 -19.77 -9.32
C ASP A 101 6.18 -21.08 -9.61
N LYS A 102 5.64 -21.91 -10.52
CA LYS A 102 6.24 -23.19 -10.93
C LYS A 102 7.62 -23.07 -11.59
N TYR A 103 8.02 -21.89 -12.07
CA TYR A 103 9.30 -21.64 -12.75
C TYR A 103 10.38 -21.08 -11.83
N GLY A 104 10.02 -20.72 -10.61
CA GLY A 104 10.97 -20.30 -9.59
C GLY A 104 10.48 -19.09 -8.85
N THR A 105 11.42 -18.21 -8.52
CA THR A 105 11.16 -17.08 -7.65
C THR A 105 12.15 -15.95 -7.89
N GLY A 106 11.79 -14.75 -7.49
CA GLY A 106 12.67 -13.59 -7.54
C GLY A 106 11.96 -12.30 -7.15
N ASN A 107 12.51 -11.17 -7.59
CA ASN A 107 12.02 -9.86 -7.19
C ASN A 107 11.07 -9.28 -8.25
N LEU A 108 10.07 -8.54 -7.78
CA LEU A 108 9.14 -7.76 -8.58
C LEU A 108 9.10 -6.34 -8.03
N THR A 109 9.44 -5.34 -8.85
CA THR A 109 9.25 -3.93 -8.49
C THR A 109 8.13 -3.34 -9.34
N ILE A 110 7.20 -2.65 -8.69
CA ILE A 110 6.03 -2.05 -9.34
C ILE A 110 5.91 -0.57 -8.97
N VAL A 111 5.69 0.26 -9.99
CA VAL A 111 5.30 1.67 -9.90
C VAL A 111 3.85 1.81 -10.36
N PHE A 112 2.96 2.17 -9.44
CA PHE A 112 1.59 2.55 -9.75
C PHE A 112 1.55 3.96 -10.36
N SER A 113 0.62 4.16 -11.28
CA SER A 113 0.17 5.48 -11.73
C SER A 113 -0.44 6.27 -10.56
N LYS A 114 -0.48 7.61 -10.68
CA LYS A 114 -0.93 8.51 -9.62
C LYS A 114 -2.35 8.20 -9.11
N ASP A 115 -3.22 7.72 -9.99
CA ASP A 115 -4.61 7.35 -9.71
C ASP A 115 -4.79 5.84 -9.45
N PHE A 116 -3.70 5.07 -9.46
CA PHE A 116 -3.71 3.61 -9.28
C PHE A 116 -4.54 2.87 -10.35
N SER A 117 -4.83 3.49 -11.49
CA SER A 117 -5.55 2.84 -12.60
C SER A 117 -4.66 1.87 -13.38
N ASN A 118 -3.36 2.07 -13.33
CA ASN A 118 -2.36 1.29 -14.04
C ASN A 118 -1.08 1.13 -13.21
N PHE A 119 -0.26 0.14 -13.55
CA PHE A 119 1.09 0.01 -13.05
C PHE A 119 2.09 -0.41 -14.13
N ASN A 120 3.35 0.00 -13.95
CA ASN A 120 4.49 -0.50 -14.69
C ASN A 120 5.49 -1.10 -13.71
N GLY A 121 6.06 -2.23 -14.07
CA GLY A 121 7.01 -2.93 -13.22
C GLY A 121 7.98 -3.78 -14.01
N TYR A 122 8.90 -4.39 -13.27
CA TYR A 122 9.83 -5.37 -13.78
C TYR A 122 10.01 -6.49 -12.76
N TRP A 123 10.20 -7.70 -13.27
CA TRP A 123 10.58 -8.85 -12.49
C TRP A 123 11.96 -9.35 -12.92
N ASN A 124 12.64 -10.04 -12.02
CA ASN A 124 13.87 -10.77 -12.29
C ASN A 124 13.88 -12.07 -11.49
N LEU A 125 14.64 -13.07 -11.96
CA LEU A 125 14.97 -14.25 -11.17
C LEU A 125 15.84 -13.86 -9.98
N GLU A 126 15.75 -14.64 -8.91
CA GLU A 126 16.68 -14.55 -7.79
C GLU A 126 18.14 -14.62 -8.28
N ASN A 127 18.98 -13.72 -7.75
CA ASN A 127 20.39 -13.54 -8.15
C ASN A 127 20.63 -13.14 -9.62
N SER A 128 19.59 -12.84 -10.40
CA SER A 128 19.72 -12.29 -11.75
C SER A 128 19.57 -10.77 -11.76
N GLN A 129 20.40 -10.09 -12.55
CA GLN A 129 20.25 -8.66 -12.82
C GLN A 129 19.35 -8.37 -14.04
N GLN A 130 19.00 -9.40 -14.82
CA GLN A 130 18.16 -9.23 -16.00
C GLN A 130 16.73 -8.92 -15.59
N LYS A 131 16.19 -7.82 -16.11
CA LYS A 131 14.85 -7.32 -15.80
C LYS A 131 13.91 -7.56 -16.96
N PHE A 132 12.72 -8.05 -16.64
CA PHE A 132 11.67 -8.35 -17.61
C PHE A 132 10.40 -7.58 -17.28
N PRO A 133 9.69 -7.05 -18.28
CA PRO A 133 8.56 -6.17 -18.04
C PRO A 133 7.34 -6.90 -17.45
N TRP A 134 6.63 -6.20 -16.57
CA TRP A 134 5.31 -6.56 -16.05
C TRP A 134 4.46 -5.31 -15.98
N ARG A 135 3.34 -5.27 -16.69
CA ARG A 135 2.46 -4.10 -16.73
C ARG A 135 1.03 -4.52 -16.43
N GLY A 136 0.25 -3.65 -15.84
CA GLY A 136 -1.15 -3.93 -15.58
C GLY A 136 -2.04 -2.70 -15.61
N SER A 137 -3.30 -2.93 -15.98
CA SER A 137 -4.37 -1.94 -16.02
C SER A 137 -5.55 -2.47 -15.21
N ARG A 138 -6.13 -1.63 -14.36
CA ARG A 138 -7.24 -1.99 -13.48
C ARG A 138 -8.41 -2.54 -14.29
N LEU A 139 -9.04 -3.60 -13.77
CA LEU A 139 -10.27 -4.18 -14.29
C LEU A 139 -11.51 -3.43 -13.80
#